data_AF-E1ZJ34-F1
#
_entry.id   AF-E1ZJ34-F1
#
_cell.length_a   1.000
_cell.length_b   1.000
_cell.length_c   1.000
_cell.angle_alpha   90.00
_cell.angle_beta   90.00
_cell.angle_gamma   90.00
#
_symmetry.space_group_name_H-M   'P 1'
#
loop_
_entity.id
_entity.type
_entity.pdbx_description
1 polymer ?
#
loop_
_entity_poly.entity_id
_entity_poly.type
_entity_poly.pdbx_seq_one_letter_code
_entity_poly.pdbx_strand_id
1 'polypeptide(L)'
;MADAAGGRSLAAALEEAGPRCTSSEAALAAVLQPYGSPGEQAVAGVLGMVARTSEGQFSGDMAGLSSGLASASLGDGATTWSVGVLVAGLQAASPRLDWQRVVALLDQPGFAVPDAGALKVLMAVWARATACQPLPLPALVGSLWTNAPGQLSFLRQAAAAPPELFSWAHAARRQEPVEGLHAGKPGVGTPNQAWLCLDLLDCLARLADSGHAAAVRQILEPPLKQCPEVLLLGMAAVQAGWGPLQQEVLDPLVVTYVASHPNSAAVLQRLWPLNRDAVLRAAVALYHKDASNVARVLDELKGLAVVLDATPPPFCIELAALAARREYLNLEKWLSDQFTAKGSSFMQATVAFLDSRLRAEQPALQHPQLAAAVGDSSSLEAFAPDIEEEANAYFQRVYAGEISVEGL
;
A
#
# COMPACT_ATOMS: atom_id res chain seq x y z
N MET A 1 -12.07 33.57 -23.71
CA MET A 1 -13.44 33.26 -23.25
C MET A 1 -14.41 33.72 -24.33
N ALA A 2 -15.51 32.98 -24.51
CA ALA A 2 -16.45 32.95 -25.64
C ALA A 2 -16.00 32.00 -26.77
N ASP A 3 -16.44 30.75 -26.75
CA ASP A 3 -17.69 30.27 -27.37
C ASP A 3 -17.73 30.53 -28.88
N ALA A 4 -17.49 29.47 -29.64
CA ALA A 4 -17.70 29.48 -31.07
C ALA A 4 -18.82 28.47 -31.38
N ALA A 5 -19.82 28.93 -32.13
CA ALA A 5 -21.12 28.31 -32.43
C ALA A 5 -22.07 28.07 -31.23
N GLY A 6 -22.70 29.15 -30.74
CA GLY A 6 -23.97 29.05 -30.01
C GLY A 6 -23.92 28.60 -28.55
N GLY A 7 -22.80 28.83 -27.84
CA GLY A 7 -22.66 28.45 -26.43
C GLY A 7 -22.28 26.97 -26.20
N ARG A 8 -22.00 26.22 -27.28
CA ARG A 8 -21.74 24.78 -27.23
C ARG A 8 -20.24 24.50 -27.32
N SER A 9 -19.73 23.66 -26.42
CA SER A 9 -18.33 23.22 -26.45
C SER A 9 -18.05 22.36 -27.69
N LEU A 10 -16.80 22.41 -28.18
CA LEU A 10 -16.36 21.57 -29.31
C LEU A 10 -16.56 20.08 -29.03
N ALA A 11 -16.34 19.65 -27.79
CA ALA A 11 -16.56 18.27 -27.36
C ALA A 11 -18.02 17.84 -27.54
N ALA A 12 -18.99 18.70 -27.19
CA ALA A 12 -20.41 18.40 -27.35
C ALA A 12 -20.82 18.36 -28.83
N ALA A 13 -20.29 19.26 -29.67
CA ALA A 13 -20.56 19.25 -31.10
C ALA A 13 -20.01 17.99 -31.79
N LEU A 14 -18.82 17.52 -31.40
CA LEU A 14 -18.27 16.26 -31.89
C LEU A 14 -19.08 15.06 -31.39
N GLU A 15 -19.47 15.04 -30.11
CA GLU A 15 -20.28 13.96 -29.53
C GLU A 15 -21.65 13.82 -30.25
N GLU A 16 -22.30 14.92 -30.60
CA GLU A 16 -23.54 14.95 -31.39
C GLU A 16 -23.33 14.45 -32.83
N ALA A 17 -22.22 14.84 -33.47
CA ALA A 17 -21.86 14.38 -34.81
C ALA A 17 -21.47 12.89 -34.83
N GLY A 18 -21.03 12.35 -33.69
CA GLY A 18 -20.60 10.98 -33.49
C GLY A 18 -19.30 10.61 -34.24
N PRO A 19 -18.88 9.33 -34.18
CA PRO A 19 -17.62 8.87 -34.75
C PRO A 19 -17.46 9.12 -36.26
N ARG A 20 -18.58 9.25 -36.98
CA ARG A 20 -18.64 9.52 -38.44
C ARG A 20 -17.93 10.79 -38.86
N CYS A 21 -17.83 11.78 -37.98
CA CYS A 21 -17.05 12.98 -38.28
C CYS A 21 -15.55 12.70 -38.43
N THR A 22 -15.05 11.58 -37.88
CA THR A 22 -13.65 11.14 -38.03
C THR A 22 -13.44 10.14 -39.16
N SER A 23 -14.45 9.90 -40.02
CA SER A 23 -14.30 9.01 -41.20
C SER A 23 -13.38 9.58 -42.28
N SER A 24 -13.24 10.91 -42.36
CA SER A 24 -12.35 11.60 -43.29
C SER A 24 -11.92 12.95 -42.72
N GLU A 25 -10.75 13.45 -43.15
CA GLU A 25 -10.27 14.77 -42.74
C GLU A 25 -11.22 15.89 -43.12
N ALA A 26 -11.92 15.76 -44.26
CA ALA A 26 -12.91 16.73 -44.72
C ALA A 26 -14.16 16.78 -43.80
N ALA A 27 -14.65 15.63 -43.35
CA ALA A 27 -15.79 15.55 -42.43
C ALA A 27 -15.45 16.19 -41.07
N LEU A 28 -14.24 15.95 -40.57
CA LEU A 28 -13.78 16.54 -39.32
C LEU A 28 -13.56 18.05 -39.47
N ALA A 29 -12.96 18.50 -40.58
CA ALA A 29 -12.76 19.92 -40.86
C ALA A 29 -14.08 20.70 -40.92
N ALA A 30 -15.16 20.08 -41.42
CA ALA A 30 -16.50 20.68 -41.42
C ALA A 30 -17.05 20.94 -40.01
N VAL A 31 -16.78 20.03 -39.06
CA VAL A 31 -17.19 20.20 -37.65
C VAL A 31 -16.28 21.20 -36.91
N LEU A 32 -14.99 21.28 -37.29
CA LEU A 32 -14.02 22.21 -36.69
C LEU A 32 -14.16 23.64 -37.22
N GLN A 33 -14.67 23.84 -38.44
CA GLN A 33 -14.78 25.15 -39.10
C GLN A 33 -15.45 26.24 -38.25
N PRO A 34 -16.59 25.98 -37.58
CA PRO A 34 -17.25 26.99 -36.74
C PRO A 34 -16.42 27.41 -35.52
N TYR A 35 -15.46 26.58 -35.11
CA TYR A 35 -14.64 26.77 -33.90
C TYR A 35 -13.28 27.44 -34.17
N GLY A 36 -12.93 27.67 -35.44
CA GLY A 36 -11.65 28.28 -35.82
C GLY A 36 -10.46 27.46 -35.35
N SER A 37 -9.56 28.07 -34.57
CA SER A 37 -8.43 27.39 -33.93
C SER A 37 -8.80 26.99 -32.49
N PRO A 38 -9.22 25.74 -32.22
CA PRO A 38 -9.58 25.32 -30.88
C PRO A 38 -8.39 25.41 -29.91
N GLY A 39 -8.59 26.13 -28.80
CA GLY A 39 -7.59 26.23 -27.73
C GLY A 39 -7.40 24.92 -26.95
N GLU A 40 -6.37 24.87 -26.11
CA GLU A 40 -5.94 23.67 -25.37
C GLU A 40 -7.05 23.08 -24.50
N GLN A 41 -7.88 23.93 -23.88
CA GLN A 41 -9.01 23.49 -23.07
C GLN A 41 -10.09 22.78 -23.89
N ALA A 42 -10.37 23.27 -25.11
CA ALA A 42 -11.34 22.64 -26.00
C ALA A 42 -10.84 21.26 -26.44
N VAL A 43 -9.55 21.15 -26.78
CA VAL A 43 -8.93 19.87 -27.13
C VAL A 43 -8.94 18.89 -25.95
N ALA A 44 -8.62 19.34 -24.74
CA ALA A 44 -8.70 18.49 -23.54
C ALA A 44 -10.11 17.93 -23.33
N GLY A 45 -11.15 18.76 -23.53
CA GLY A 45 -12.54 18.33 -23.50
C GLY A 45 -12.87 17.28 -24.57
N VAL A 46 -12.35 17.44 -25.79
CA VAL A 46 -12.51 16.45 -26.87
C VAL A 46 -11.85 15.12 -26.49
N LEU A 47 -10.64 15.13 -25.94
CA LEU A 47 -9.96 13.91 -25.50
C LEU A 47 -10.77 13.18 -24.41
N GLY A 48 -11.29 13.92 -23.44
CA GLY A 48 -12.14 13.35 -22.39
C GLY A 48 -13.43 12.74 -22.92
N MET A 49 -14.08 13.41 -23.89
CA MET A 49 -15.28 12.90 -24.55
C MET A 49 -14.98 11.64 -25.36
N VAL A 50 -13.90 11.64 -26.15
CA VAL A 50 -13.51 10.48 -26.97
C VAL A 50 -13.15 9.28 -26.08
N ALA A 51 -12.44 9.50 -24.98
CA ALA A 51 -12.14 8.44 -24.02
C ALA A 51 -13.43 7.82 -23.44
N ARG A 52 -14.35 8.67 -22.98
CA ARG A 52 -15.63 8.24 -22.38
C ARG A 52 -16.54 7.50 -23.37
N THR A 53 -16.59 7.93 -24.62
CA THR A 53 -17.52 7.41 -25.65
C THR A 53 -16.95 6.26 -26.48
N SER A 54 -15.70 5.86 -26.24
CA SER A 54 -15.06 4.77 -26.99
C SER A 54 -15.60 3.35 -26.67
N GLU A 55 -16.53 3.22 -25.72
CA GLU A 55 -17.27 1.98 -25.32
C GLU A 55 -16.47 0.67 -25.25
N GLY A 56 -15.15 0.70 -25.08
CA GLY A 56 -14.35 -0.51 -25.07
C GLY A 56 -14.47 -1.38 -26.34
N GLN A 57 -15.17 -0.91 -27.38
CA GLN A 57 -15.42 -1.62 -28.64
C GLN A 57 -14.16 -1.56 -29.50
N PHE A 58 -13.11 -2.25 -29.04
CA PHE A 58 -11.83 -2.32 -29.72
C PHE A 58 -11.73 -3.60 -30.54
N SER A 59 -11.70 -3.44 -31.86
CA SER A 59 -11.41 -4.51 -32.83
C SER A 59 -9.91 -4.90 -32.91
N GLY A 60 -9.05 -4.36 -32.03
CA GLY A 60 -7.60 -4.50 -32.16
C GLY A 60 -6.95 -5.20 -30.97
N ASP A 61 -6.38 -6.39 -31.21
CA ASP A 61 -5.62 -7.18 -30.25
C ASP A 61 -4.59 -6.34 -29.46
N MET A 62 -4.43 -6.68 -28.18
CA MET A 62 -3.42 -6.09 -27.28
C MET A 62 -1.98 -6.47 -27.66
N ALA A 63 -1.79 -7.44 -28.55
CA ALA A 63 -0.48 -8.02 -28.87
C ALA A 63 0.43 -7.14 -29.75
N GLY A 64 -0.06 -6.02 -30.32
CA GLY A 64 0.67 -5.23 -31.32
C GLY A 64 1.29 -3.90 -30.84
N LEU A 65 1.21 -3.56 -29.54
CA LEU A 65 1.58 -2.21 -29.06
C LEU A 65 3.09 -1.94 -29.01
N SER A 66 3.92 -2.99 -29.05
CA SER A 66 5.38 -2.89 -28.92
C SER A 66 6.09 -2.10 -30.05
N SER A 67 5.40 -1.76 -31.14
CA SER A 67 6.01 -1.05 -32.29
C SER A 67 5.15 0.09 -32.89
N GLY A 68 4.02 0.50 -32.30
CA GLY A 68 3.14 1.37 -33.09
C GLY A 68 1.95 2.08 -32.45
N LEU A 69 1.95 2.48 -31.17
CA LEU A 69 0.83 3.28 -30.63
C LEU A 69 0.53 4.54 -31.45
N ALA A 70 1.57 5.23 -31.96
CA ALA A 70 1.40 6.41 -32.82
C ALA A 70 0.90 6.09 -34.25
N SER A 71 1.21 4.89 -34.76
CA SER A 71 0.85 4.44 -36.11
C SER A 71 -0.36 3.49 -36.14
N ALA A 72 -0.88 3.10 -34.97
CA ALA A 72 -1.99 2.18 -34.85
C ALA A 72 -3.25 2.81 -35.49
N SER A 73 -3.86 2.05 -36.40
CA SER A 73 -5.17 2.40 -36.93
C SER A 73 -6.22 2.02 -35.89
N LEU A 74 -6.44 2.90 -34.93
CA LEU A 74 -7.49 2.75 -33.94
C LEU A 74 -8.74 3.47 -34.40
N GLY A 75 -9.81 2.68 -34.53
CA GLY A 75 -11.13 3.12 -34.97
C GLY A 75 -11.27 3.20 -36.49
N ASP A 76 -12.47 2.87 -36.95
CA ASP A 76 -12.85 2.86 -38.38
C ASP A 76 -13.46 4.20 -38.84
N GLY A 77 -13.75 5.11 -37.91
CA GLY A 77 -14.47 6.35 -38.18
C GLY A 77 -15.94 6.13 -38.59
N ALA A 78 -16.46 4.91 -38.52
CA ALA A 78 -17.85 4.56 -38.87
C ALA A 78 -18.66 4.20 -37.62
N THR A 79 -18.06 3.39 -36.75
CA THR A 79 -18.61 2.92 -35.48
C THR A 79 -17.79 3.42 -34.29
N THR A 80 -16.51 3.67 -34.50
CA THR A 80 -15.55 4.07 -33.46
C THR A 80 -14.69 5.25 -33.93
N TRP A 81 -14.20 6.07 -32.99
CA TRP A 81 -13.42 7.27 -33.29
C TRP A 81 -12.10 6.93 -33.98
N SER A 82 -11.88 7.45 -35.20
CA SER A 82 -10.60 7.31 -35.88
C SER A 82 -9.57 8.24 -35.24
N VAL A 83 -8.68 7.67 -34.43
CA VAL A 83 -7.63 8.42 -33.72
C VAL A 83 -6.71 9.15 -34.69
N GLY A 84 -6.42 8.54 -35.84
CA GLY A 84 -5.53 9.14 -36.84
C GLY A 84 -6.10 10.40 -37.46
N VAL A 85 -7.35 10.34 -37.92
CA VAL A 85 -8.04 11.49 -38.52
C VAL A 85 -8.28 12.58 -37.47
N LEU A 86 -8.64 12.19 -36.24
CA LEU A 86 -8.85 13.13 -35.13
C LEU A 86 -7.59 13.96 -34.84
N VAL A 87 -6.44 13.31 -34.64
CA VAL A 87 -5.19 14.01 -34.30
C VAL A 87 -4.72 14.87 -35.48
N ALA A 88 -4.77 14.34 -36.70
CA ALA A 88 -4.37 15.10 -37.89
C ALA A 88 -5.24 16.35 -38.08
N GLY A 89 -6.56 16.24 -37.92
CA GLY A 89 -7.48 17.38 -38.02
C GLY A 89 -7.27 18.42 -36.91
N LEU A 90 -7.04 17.99 -35.67
CA LEU A 90 -6.74 18.90 -34.56
C LEU A 90 -5.42 19.65 -34.75
N GLN A 91 -4.36 18.95 -35.20
CA GLN A 91 -3.06 19.57 -35.50
C GLN A 91 -3.13 20.53 -36.70
N ALA A 92 -3.90 20.18 -37.74
CA ALA A 92 -4.13 21.05 -38.89
C ALA A 92 -4.91 22.33 -38.49
N ALA A 93 -5.92 22.20 -37.63
CA ALA A 93 -6.69 23.33 -37.13
C ALA A 93 -5.92 24.21 -36.13
N SER A 94 -4.98 23.63 -35.37
CA SER A 94 -4.20 24.32 -34.34
C SER A 94 -2.72 23.89 -34.33
N PRO A 95 -1.89 24.43 -35.23
CA PRO A 95 -0.48 24.03 -35.36
C PRO A 95 0.42 24.47 -34.21
N ARG A 96 -0.05 25.37 -33.33
CA ARG A 96 0.69 25.89 -32.15
C ARG A 96 0.25 25.26 -30.82
N LEU A 97 -0.52 24.18 -30.88
CA LEU A 97 -1.11 23.56 -29.70
C LEU A 97 -0.02 22.98 -28.76
N ASP A 98 -0.06 23.40 -27.49
CA ASP A 98 0.79 22.82 -26.46
C ASP A 98 0.12 21.59 -25.83
N TRP A 99 0.51 20.40 -26.27
CA TRP A 99 -0.01 19.14 -25.78
C TRP A 99 0.28 18.90 -24.29
N GLN A 100 1.38 19.43 -23.74
CA GLN A 100 1.65 19.34 -22.30
C GLN A 100 0.57 20.08 -21.51
N ARG A 101 0.17 21.26 -22.01
CA ARG A 101 -0.92 22.05 -21.43
C ARG A 101 -2.29 21.40 -21.63
N VAL A 102 -2.53 20.72 -22.75
CA VAL A 102 -3.75 19.93 -22.96
C VAL A 102 -3.92 18.87 -21.87
N VAL A 103 -2.85 18.11 -21.55
CA VAL A 103 -2.91 17.10 -20.47
C VAL A 103 -3.14 17.73 -19.10
N ALA A 104 -2.52 18.89 -18.82
CA ALA A 104 -2.75 19.65 -17.60
C ALA A 104 -4.19 20.18 -17.47
N LEU A 105 -4.94 20.26 -18.57
CA LEU A 105 -6.32 20.72 -18.62
C LEU A 105 -7.35 19.58 -18.77
N LEU A 106 -6.94 18.32 -18.60
CA LEU A 106 -7.86 17.16 -18.60
C LEU A 106 -8.83 17.14 -17.41
N ASP A 107 -8.54 17.91 -16.36
CA ASP A 107 -9.46 18.16 -15.24
C ASP A 107 -10.67 18.98 -15.73
N GLN A 108 -11.58 18.31 -16.42
CA GLN A 108 -12.85 18.84 -16.93
C GLN A 108 -14.01 18.01 -16.40
N PRO A 109 -15.19 18.62 -16.21
CA PRO A 109 -16.40 17.88 -15.87
C PRO A 109 -16.72 16.85 -16.95
N GLY A 110 -16.99 15.61 -16.54
CA GLY A 110 -17.34 14.51 -17.44
C GLY A 110 -16.15 13.77 -18.06
N PHE A 111 -14.90 14.17 -17.80
CA PHE A 111 -13.75 13.32 -18.12
C PHE A 111 -13.84 12.00 -17.35
N ALA A 112 -13.71 10.87 -18.05
CA ALA A 112 -13.67 9.54 -17.47
C ALA A 112 -12.93 8.56 -18.38
N VAL A 113 -12.22 7.60 -17.77
CA VAL A 113 -11.56 6.48 -18.45
C VAL A 113 -12.15 5.18 -17.89
N PRO A 114 -13.26 4.70 -18.47
CA PRO A 114 -14.02 3.58 -17.88
C PRO A 114 -13.24 2.26 -17.91
N ASP A 115 -12.46 2.01 -18.97
CA ASP A 115 -11.78 0.74 -19.22
C ASP A 115 -10.38 0.93 -19.86
N ALA A 116 -9.66 -0.19 -20.01
CA ALA A 116 -8.33 -0.20 -20.60
C ALA A 116 -8.31 0.21 -22.08
N GLY A 117 -9.42 0.03 -22.78
CA GLY A 117 -9.59 0.46 -24.17
C GLY A 117 -9.66 1.99 -24.29
N ALA A 118 -10.42 2.64 -23.40
CA ALA A 118 -10.45 4.09 -23.31
C ALA A 118 -9.05 4.68 -23.02
N LEU A 119 -8.27 4.03 -22.16
CA LEU A 119 -6.87 4.41 -21.93
C LEU A 119 -6.01 4.22 -23.19
N LYS A 120 -6.21 3.13 -23.93
CA LYS A 120 -5.53 2.86 -25.21
C LYS A 120 -5.75 3.97 -26.24
N VAL A 121 -6.98 4.47 -26.36
CA VAL A 121 -7.29 5.61 -27.25
C VAL A 121 -6.60 6.87 -26.81
N LEU A 122 -6.66 7.20 -25.51
CA LEU A 122 -5.97 8.38 -24.98
C LEU A 122 -4.47 8.32 -25.25
N MET A 123 -3.84 7.16 -25.02
CA MET A 123 -2.40 7.00 -25.24
C MET A 123 -2.03 7.00 -26.73
N ALA A 124 -2.88 6.48 -27.60
CA ALA A 124 -2.64 6.55 -29.04
C ALA A 124 -2.77 7.97 -29.59
N VAL A 125 -3.78 8.73 -29.13
CA VAL A 125 -3.90 10.16 -29.44
C VAL A 125 -2.64 10.89 -28.98
N TRP A 126 -2.22 10.67 -27.73
CA TRP A 126 -1.02 11.29 -27.17
C TRP A 126 0.25 10.91 -27.93
N ALA A 127 0.45 9.62 -28.23
CA ALA A 127 1.62 9.13 -28.93
C ALA A 127 1.74 9.75 -30.34
N ARG A 128 0.61 9.90 -31.04
CA ARG A 128 0.56 10.52 -32.37
C ARG A 128 0.75 12.04 -32.32
N ALA A 129 0.23 12.68 -31.28
CA ALA A 129 0.34 14.11 -31.05
C ALA A 129 1.76 14.56 -30.69
N THR A 130 2.50 13.74 -29.94
CA THR A 130 3.77 14.13 -29.30
C THR A 130 4.97 13.33 -29.78
N ALA A 131 4.81 12.46 -30.79
CA ALA A 131 5.84 11.53 -31.25
C ALA A 131 6.35 10.60 -30.12
N CYS A 132 5.40 9.94 -29.44
CA CYS A 132 5.65 8.95 -28.39
C CYS A 132 6.40 9.47 -27.15
N GLN A 133 6.27 10.76 -26.80
CA GLN A 133 6.77 11.26 -25.51
C GLN A 133 6.00 10.62 -24.35
N PRO A 134 6.62 10.45 -23.16
CA PRO A 134 5.89 10.00 -21.98
C PRO A 134 4.88 11.06 -21.51
N LEU A 135 3.74 10.62 -20.97
CA LEU A 135 2.74 11.54 -20.41
C LEU A 135 3.32 12.29 -19.19
N PRO A 136 3.11 13.61 -19.04
CA PRO A 136 3.58 14.35 -17.86
C PRO A 136 2.85 13.91 -16.59
N LEU A 137 3.49 13.07 -15.78
CA LEU A 137 2.94 12.61 -14.49
C LEU A 137 2.60 13.75 -13.52
N PRO A 138 3.36 14.87 -13.42
CA PRO A 138 2.98 15.97 -12.53
C PRO A 138 1.60 16.57 -12.82
N ALA A 139 1.15 16.54 -14.08
CA ALA A 139 -0.20 17.00 -14.46
C ALA A 139 -1.30 16.03 -13.98
N LEU A 140 -0.97 14.74 -13.85
CA LEU A 140 -1.92 13.68 -13.49
C LEU A 140 -2.01 13.44 -11.99
N VAL A 141 -0.87 13.46 -11.28
CA VAL A 141 -0.77 13.08 -9.87
C VAL A 141 -0.22 14.19 -8.98
N GLY A 142 0.21 15.33 -9.54
CA GLY A 142 0.80 16.42 -8.76
C GLY A 142 -0.21 17.24 -7.96
N SER A 143 -1.49 17.19 -8.32
CA SER A 143 -2.57 17.88 -7.61
C SER A 143 -3.87 17.08 -7.67
N LEU A 144 -4.78 17.34 -6.72
CA LEU A 144 -6.13 16.80 -6.77
C LEU A 144 -6.93 17.53 -7.85
N TRP A 145 -7.53 16.76 -8.74
CA TRP A 145 -8.43 17.30 -9.75
C TRP A 145 -9.76 17.69 -9.11
N THR A 146 -10.39 18.72 -9.67
CA THR A 146 -11.77 19.11 -9.36
C THR A 146 -12.73 17.97 -9.72
N ASN A 147 -12.50 17.30 -10.84
CA ASN A 147 -13.14 16.05 -11.21
C ASN A 147 -12.36 14.84 -10.65
N ALA A 148 -12.42 14.66 -9.32
CA ALA A 148 -11.81 13.52 -8.64
C ALA A 148 -12.25 12.14 -9.19
N PRO A 149 -13.53 11.90 -9.55
CA PRO A 149 -13.94 10.63 -10.18
C PRO A 149 -13.22 10.38 -11.51
N GLY A 150 -13.04 11.43 -12.32
CA GLY A 150 -12.28 11.36 -13.57
C GLY A 150 -10.81 11.01 -13.33
N GLN A 151 -10.17 11.66 -12.37
CA GLN A 151 -8.79 11.35 -11.98
C GLN A 151 -8.67 9.88 -11.52
N LEU A 152 -9.55 9.42 -10.62
CA LEU A 152 -9.57 8.04 -10.14
C LEU A 152 -9.75 7.02 -11.27
N SER A 153 -10.64 7.31 -12.23
CA SER A 153 -10.85 6.43 -13.38
C SER A 153 -9.58 6.28 -14.22
N PHE A 154 -8.87 7.38 -14.47
CA PHE A 154 -7.58 7.37 -15.16
C PHE A 154 -6.52 6.60 -14.36
N LEU A 155 -6.34 6.94 -13.07
CA LEU A 155 -5.33 6.32 -12.21
C LEU A 155 -5.53 4.81 -12.08
N ARG A 156 -6.79 4.35 -12.00
CA ARG A 156 -7.13 2.92 -11.97
C ARG A 156 -6.61 2.20 -13.21
N GLN A 157 -6.88 2.74 -14.41
CA GLN A 157 -6.46 2.11 -15.65
C GLN A 157 -4.94 2.25 -15.85
N ALA A 158 -4.36 3.41 -15.55
CA ALA A 158 -2.93 3.67 -15.72
C ALA A 158 -2.06 2.84 -14.77
N ALA A 159 -2.51 2.57 -13.54
CA ALA A 159 -1.80 1.70 -12.61
C ALA A 159 -1.82 0.22 -13.04
N ALA A 160 -2.89 -0.23 -13.67
CA ALA A 160 -3.05 -1.61 -14.16
C ALA A 160 -2.53 -1.83 -15.60
N ALA A 161 -2.16 -0.76 -16.31
CA ALA A 161 -1.76 -0.83 -17.71
C ALA A 161 -0.43 -1.58 -17.91
N PRO A 162 -0.26 -2.26 -19.05
CA PRO A 162 1.04 -2.80 -19.44
C PRO A 162 2.05 -1.66 -19.75
N PRO A 163 3.36 -1.87 -19.55
CA PRO A 163 4.39 -0.84 -19.69
C PRO A 163 4.47 -0.24 -21.09
N GLU A 164 4.08 -1.00 -22.13
CA GLU A 164 4.02 -0.53 -23.52
C GLU A 164 2.90 0.50 -23.73
N LEU A 165 1.84 0.44 -22.92
CA LEU A 165 0.72 1.37 -22.98
C LEU A 165 0.95 2.58 -22.06
N PHE A 166 1.32 2.32 -20.81
CA PHE A 166 1.59 3.37 -19.83
C PHE A 166 2.66 2.89 -18.85
N SER A 167 3.72 3.68 -18.70
CA SER A 167 4.81 3.41 -17.77
C SER A 167 4.93 4.51 -16.74
N TRP A 168 5.26 4.13 -15.50
CA TRP A 168 5.54 5.05 -14.39
C TRP A 168 7.04 5.17 -14.12
N ALA A 169 7.89 4.53 -14.95
CA ALA A 169 9.33 4.49 -14.75
C ALA A 169 9.99 5.88 -14.76
N HIS A 170 9.37 6.86 -15.44
CA HIS A 170 9.84 8.25 -15.53
C HIS A 170 9.33 9.17 -14.40
N ALA A 171 8.71 8.63 -13.35
CA ALA A 171 8.33 9.44 -12.19
C ALA A 171 9.57 10.04 -11.49
N ALA A 172 9.45 11.31 -11.07
CA ALA A 172 10.54 12.02 -10.40
C ALA A 172 10.74 11.52 -8.96
N ARG A 173 9.66 11.33 -8.20
CA ARG A 173 9.70 10.83 -6.82
C ARG A 173 9.32 9.35 -6.79
N ARG A 174 10.31 8.49 -6.55
CA ARG A 174 10.15 7.03 -6.59
C ARG A 174 10.84 6.34 -5.43
N GLN A 175 10.32 5.18 -5.04
CA GLN A 175 11.02 4.25 -4.15
C GLN A 175 11.94 3.32 -4.95
N GLU A 176 13.02 2.90 -4.30
CA GLU A 176 13.94 1.90 -4.84
C GLU A 176 13.31 0.50 -4.87
N PRO A 177 13.56 -0.29 -5.94
CA PRO A 177 13.08 -1.66 -6.04
C PRO A 177 13.44 -2.50 -4.81
N VAL A 178 12.56 -3.43 -4.41
CA VAL A 178 12.80 -4.32 -3.26
C VAL A 178 13.76 -5.43 -3.64
N GLU A 179 14.95 -5.40 -3.07
CA GLU A 179 15.97 -6.43 -3.27
C GLU A 179 15.78 -7.58 -2.27
N GLY A 180 16.25 -8.78 -2.65
CA GLY A 180 16.28 -9.93 -1.75
C GLY A 180 14.92 -10.57 -1.46
N LEU A 181 13.91 -10.34 -2.31
CA LEU A 181 12.63 -11.02 -2.18
C LEU A 181 12.75 -12.52 -2.46
N HIS A 182 12.15 -13.33 -1.59
CA HIS A 182 12.01 -14.76 -1.74
C HIS A 182 11.19 -15.11 -2.99
N ALA A 183 11.42 -16.32 -3.52
CA ALA A 183 10.75 -16.87 -4.70
C ALA A 183 10.91 -16.06 -6.00
N GLY A 184 11.94 -15.20 -6.10
CA GLY A 184 12.22 -14.44 -7.32
C GLY A 184 11.15 -13.41 -7.68
N LYS A 185 10.33 -12.99 -6.71
CA LYS A 185 9.34 -11.92 -6.92
C LYS A 185 10.04 -10.64 -7.41
N PRO A 186 9.49 -9.95 -8.43
CA PRO A 186 10.10 -8.73 -8.93
C PRO A 186 10.03 -7.61 -7.88
N GLY A 187 11.20 -7.10 -7.50
CA GLY A 187 11.32 -5.96 -6.58
C GLY A 187 10.68 -4.67 -7.07
N VAL A 188 10.38 -4.59 -8.37
CA VAL A 188 9.71 -3.44 -9.00
C VAL A 188 8.19 -3.46 -8.87
N GLY A 189 7.62 -4.55 -8.33
CA GLY A 189 6.18 -4.73 -8.21
C GLY A 189 5.56 -5.07 -9.58
N THR A 190 4.72 -4.18 -10.10
CA THR A 190 4.10 -4.37 -11.42
C THR A 190 5.08 -4.00 -12.55
N PRO A 191 4.95 -4.61 -13.76
CA PRO A 191 5.86 -4.35 -14.88
C PRO A 191 5.97 -2.88 -15.30
N ASN A 192 4.87 -2.13 -15.18
CA ASN A 192 4.82 -0.68 -15.46
C ASN A 192 5.39 0.20 -14.33
N GLN A 193 5.85 -0.40 -13.23
CA GLN A 193 6.46 0.27 -12.08
C GLN A 193 5.55 1.27 -11.35
N ALA A 194 4.23 1.13 -11.49
CA ALA A 194 3.24 2.06 -10.91
C ALA A 194 3.44 2.29 -9.42
N TRP A 195 3.57 1.20 -8.66
CA TRP A 195 3.64 1.24 -7.20
C TRP A 195 5.00 1.71 -6.66
N LEU A 196 5.99 1.93 -7.54
CA LEU A 196 7.22 2.62 -7.17
C LEU A 196 7.05 4.15 -7.18
N CYS A 197 6.03 4.70 -7.84
CA CYS A 197 5.78 6.14 -7.90
C CYS A 197 5.17 6.66 -6.59
N LEU A 198 5.93 7.46 -5.84
CA LEU A 198 5.45 8.00 -4.57
C LEU A 198 4.41 9.11 -4.77
N ASP A 199 4.44 9.82 -5.90
CA ASP A 199 3.44 10.83 -6.25
C ASP A 199 2.07 10.23 -6.56
N LEU A 200 2.04 9.04 -7.18
CA LEU A 200 0.79 8.27 -7.35
C LEU A 200 0.20 7.91 -5.98
N LEU A 201 1.02 7.36 -5.09
CA LEU A 201 0.61 6.95 -3.75
C LEU A 201 0.11 8.14 -2.92
N ASP A 202 0.82 9.27 -2.96
CA ASP A 202 0.43 10.52 -2.30
C ASP A 202 -0.88 11.09 -2.86
N CYS A 203 -1.06 11.07 -4.19
CA CYS A 203 -2.32 11.45 -4.82
C CYS A 203 -3.48 10.56 -4.38
N LEU A 204 -3.27 9.23 -4.31
CA LEU A 204 -4.29 8.28 -3.84
C LEU A 204 -4.63 8.49 -2.36
N ALA A 205 -3.65 8.80 -1.52
CA ALA A 205 -3.87 9.14 -0.10
C ALA A 205 -4.77 10.38 0.04
N ARG A 206 -4.43 11.47 -0.68
CA ARG A 206 -5.23 12.71 -0.66
C ARG A 206 -6.63 12.51 -1.24
N LEU A 207 -6.79 11.67 -2.26
CA LEU A 207 -8.10 11.29 -2.81
C LEU A 207 -8.92 10.51 -1.78
N ALA A 208 -8.30 9.59 -1.03
CA ALA A 208 -8.97 8.86 0.03
C ALA A 208 -9.50 9.81 1.13
N ASP A 209 -8.66 10.75 1.58
CA ASP A 209 -9.02 11.76 2.58
C ASP A 209 -10.11 12.73 2.09
N SER A 210 -10.20 12.97 0.78
CA SER A 210 -11.25 13.80 0.18
C SER A 210 -12.62 13.10 0.06
N GLY A 211 -12.78 11.90 0.62
CA GLY A 211 -14.04 11.15 0.61
C GLY A 211 -14.13 10.04 -0.45
N HIS A 212 -13.06 9.77 -1.19
CA HIS A 212 -13.03 8.73 -2.23
C HIS A 212 -12.35 7.44 -1.80
N ALA A 213 -12.23 7.18 -0.49
CA ALA A 213 -11.53 6.02 0.07
C ALA A 213 -11.99 4.67 -0.51
N ALA A 214 -13.29 4.48 -0.77
CA ALA A 214 -13.82 3.24 -1.35
C ALA A 214 -13.29 2.97 -2.77
N ALA A 215 -13.17 4.01 -3.61
CA ALA A 215 -12.59 3.88 -4.94
C ALA A 215 -11.08 3.61 -4.89
N VAL A 216 -10.38 4.27 -3.96
CA VAL A 216 -8.94 4.04 -3.73
C VAL A 216 -8.68 2.60 -3.27
N ARG A 217 -9.52 2.03 -2.38
CA ARG A 217 -9.43 0.61 -1.98
C ARG A 217 -9.48 -0.33 -3.18
N GLN A 218 -10.39 -0.08 -4.13
CA GLN A 218 -10.48 -0.90 -5.36
C GLN A 218 -9.21 -0.81 -6.22
N ILE A 219 -8.51 0.32 -6.20
CA ILE A 219 -7.23 0.52 -6.91
C ILE A 219 -6.08 -0.21 -6.18
N LEU A 220 -6.12 -0.28 -4.85
CA LEU A 220 -5.11 -0.95 -4.03
C LEU A 220 -5.30 -2.48 -3.91
N GLU A 221 -6.49 -3.01 -4.22
CA GLU A 221 -6.79 -4.44 -4.13
C GLU A 221 -5.85 -5.32 -5.00
N PRO A 222 -5.54 -5.00 -6.27
CA PRO A 222 -4.58 -5.77 -7.07
C PRO A 222 -3.15 -5.80 -6.52
N PRO A 223 -2.48 -4.66 -6.20
CA PRO A 223 -1.12 -4.69 -5.68
C PRO A 223 -1.02 -5.35 -4.31
N LEU A 224 -2.07 -5.33 -3.48
CA LEU A 224 -2.10 -6.06 -2.21
C LEU A 224 -1.90 -7.58 -2.39
N LYS A 225 -2.35 -8.13 -3.51
CA LYS A 225 -2.17 -9.56 -3.83
C LYS A 225 -0.89 -9.83 -4.60
N GLN A 226 -0.54 -8.94 -5.53
CA GLN A 226 0.57 -9.17 -6.48
C GLN A 226 1.94 -8.75 -5.92
N CYS A 227 2.01 -7.62 -5.23
CA CYS A 227 3.24 -7.02 -4.73
C CYS A 227 3.03 -6.28 -3.39
N PRO A 228 2.52 -6.95 -2.34
CA PRO A 228 2.27 -6.32 -1.03
C PRO A 228 3.52 -5.70 -0.42
N GLU A 229 4.70 -6.26 -0.66
CA GLU A 229 5.98 -5.75 -0.15
C GLU A 229 6.28 -4.34 -0.68
N VAL A 230 6.09 -4.14 -1.99
CA VAL A 230 6.36 -2.86 -2.68
C VAL A 230 5.32 -1.82 -2.26
N LEU A 231 4.05 -2.23 -2.19
CA LEU A 231 2.98 -1.34 -1.78
C LEU A 231 3.16 -0.88 -0.32
N LEU A 232 3.44 -1.81 0.60
CA LEU A 232 3.65 -1.51 2.02
C LEU A 232 4.73 -0.46 2.23
N LEU A 233 5.90 -0.66 1.60
CA LEU A 233 7.03 0.26 1.72
C LEU A 233 6.73 1.62 1.07
N GLY A 234 6.07 1.62 -0.09
CA GLY A 234 5.63 2.84 -0.74
C GLY A 234 4.66 3.65 0.13
N MET A 235 3.65 2.99 0.70
CA MET A 235 2.67 3.63 1.59
C MET A 235 3.33 4.15 2.87
N ALA A 236 4.32 3.45 3.42
CA ALA A 236 5.07 3.89 4.59
C ALA A 236 6.00 5.08 4.29
N ALA A 237 6.51 5.19 3.06
CA ALA A 237 7.37 6.30 2.63
C ALA A 237 6.60 7.61 2.36
N VAL A 238 5.29 7.51 2.05
CA VAL A 238 4.44 8.68 1.84
C VAL A 238 4.08 9.31 3.18
N GLN A 239 4.60 10.52 3.42
CA GLN A 239 4.38 11.28 4.67
C GLN A 239 2.97 11.89 4.77
N ALA A 240 2.25 12.03 3.65
CA ALA A 240 0.83 12.33 3.67
C ALA A 240 0.11 11.12 4.25
N GLY A 241 -0.17 11.16 5.55
CA GLY A 241 -0.78 10.03 6.26
C GLY A 241 -2.05 9.59 5.54
N TRP A 242 -2.21 8.29 5.28
CA TRP A 242 -3.35 7.72 4.58
C TRP A 242 -4.64 7.69 5.44
N GLY A 243 -4.71 8.53 6.46
CA GLY A 243 -5.78 8.55 7.44
C GLY A 243 -6.13 7.14 7.98
N PRO A 244 -7.42 6.82 8.14
CA PRO A 244 -7.88 5.49 8.54
C PRO A 244 -7.52 4.36 7.56
N LEU A 245 -7.34 4.70 6.27
CA LEU A 245 -7.00 3.71 5.25
C LEU A 245 -5.60 3.11 5.49
N GLN A 246 -4.69 3.87 6.13
CA GLN A 246 -3.41 3.34 6.57
C GLN A 246 -3.60 2.16 7.53
N GLN A 247 -4.44 2.33 8.56
CA GLN A 247 -4.62 1.29 9.57
C GLN A 247 -5.33 0.06 9.01
N GLU A 248 -6.26 0.25 8.08
CA GLU A 248 -6.97 -0.86 7.45
C GLU A 248 -6.08 -1.70 6.54
N VAL A 249 -5.18 -1.06 5.79
CA VAL A 249 -4.37 -1.74 4.76
C VAL A 249 -2.97 -2.09 5.27
N LEU A 250 -2.30 -1.15 5.95
CA LEU A 250 -0.91 -1.28 6.37
C LEU A 250 -0.77 -2.19 7.60
N ASP A 251 -1.55 -1.96 8.66
CA ASP A 251 -1.34 -2.64 9.94
C ASP A 251 -1.47 -4.19 9.82
N PRO A 252 -2.45 -4.76 9.09
CA PRO A 252 -2.51 -6.21 8.89
C PRO A 252 -1.31 -6.77 8.11
N LEU A 253 -0.80 -6.02 7.13
CA LEU A 253 0.40 -6.41 6.39
C LEU A 253 1.62 -6.40 7.29
N VAL A 254 1.83 -5.34 8.08
CA VAL A 254 2.97 -5.24 9.00
C VAL A 254 2.93 -6.39 10.01
N VAL A 255 1.76 -6.70 10.57
CA VAL A 255 1.57 -7.87 11.45
C VAL A 255 2.00 -9.17 10.74
N THR A 256 1.62 -9.34 9.48
CA THR A 256 2.02 -10.53 8.69
C THR A 256 3.53 -10.63 8.53
N TYR A 257 4.23 -9.53 8.25
CA TYR A 257 5.69 -9.52 8.13
C TYR A 257 6.41 -9.64 9.47
N VAL A 258 5.83 -9.20 10.59
CA VAL A 258 6.43 -9.43 11.92
C VAL A 258 6.19 -10.87 12.40
N ALA A 259 5.13 -11.54 11.94
CA ALA A 259 4.72 -12.87 12.41
C ALA A 259 5.54 -14.07 11.86
N SER A 260 6.53 -13.86 10.97
CA SER A 260 7.33 -14.86 10.23
C SER A 260 6.89 -15.10 8.77
N HIS A 261 7.06 -14.08 7.92
CA HIS A 261 6.90 -14.18 6.47
C HIS A 261 8.26 -14.43 5.78
N PRO A 262 8.35 -15.16 4.65
CA PRO A 262 9.63 -15.38 3.95
C PRO A 262 10.38 -14.10 3.54
N ASN A 263 9.66 -13.00 3.37
CA ASN A 263 10.19 -11.67 3.04
C ASN A 263 10.33 -10.73 4.25
N SER A 264 10.18 -11.23 5.49
CA SER A 264 10.23 -10.41 6.72
C SER A 264 11.49 -9.56 6.80
N ALA A 265 12.67 -10.17 6.68
CA ALA A 265 13.94 -9.45 6.77
C ALA A 265 14.05 -8.30 5.74
N ALA A 266 13.72 -8.57 4.47
CA ALA A 266 13.81 -7.57 3.39
C ALA A 266 12.82 -6.40 3.61
N VAL A 267 11.60 -6.70 4.06
CA VAL A 267 10.56 -5.69 4.29
C VAL A 267 10.84 -4.90 5.56
N LEU A 268 11.07 -5.57 6.69
CA LEU A 268 11.26 -4.94 8.00
C LEU A 268 12.53 -4.07 8.05
N GLN A 269 13.62 -4.49 7.37
CA GLN A 269 14.83 -3.67 7.28
C GLN A 269 14.56 -2.30 6.64
N ARG A 270 13.66 -2.23 5.65
CA ARG A 270 13.32 -0.98 4.97
C ARG A 270 12.16 -0.24 5.63
N LEU A 271 11.23 -0.97 6.24
CA LEU A 271 10.08 -0.39 6.93
C LEU A 271 10.49 0.31 8.24
N TRP A 272 11.46 -0.24 8.99
CA TRP A 272 11.90 0.32 10.26
C TRP A 272 12.28 1.81 10.22
N PRO A 273 13.15 2.28 9.30
CA PRO A 273 13.46 3.71 9.21
C PRO A 273 12.31 4.57 8.66
N LEU A 274 11.35 3.98 7.93
CA LEU A 274 10.23 4.71 7.33
C LEU A 274 9.08 4.91 8.32
N ASN A 275 8.71 3.86 9.05
CA ASN A 275 7.58 3.87 9.96
C ASN A 275 7.78 2.87 11.12
N ARG A 276 8.67 3.24 12.05
CA ARG A 276 8.96 2.46 13.25
C ARG A 276 7.71 2.18 14.08
N ASP A 277 6.83 3.16 14.22
CA ASP A 277 5.67 3.05 15.10
C ASP A 277 4.68 1.99 14.61
N ALA A 278 4.52 1.81 13.29
CA ALA A 278 3.71 0.73 12.74
C ALA A 278 4.28 -0.66 13.09
N VAL A 279 5.62 -0.81 13.02
CA VAL A 279 6.29 -2.07 13.39
C VAL A 279 6.11 -2.38 14.87
N LEU A 280 6.27 -1.37 15.75
CA LEU A 280 6.07 -1.52 17.19
C LEU A 280 4.60 -1.86 17.53
N ARG A 281 3.63 -1.19 16.90
CA ARG A 281 2.20 -1.53 17.08
C ARG A 281 1.90 -2.95 16.65
N ALA A 282 2.44 -3.40 15.51
CA ALA A 282 2.28 -4.76 15.02
C ALA A 282 2.89 -5.81 15.97
N ALA A 283 4.08 -5.53 16.51
CA ALA A 283 4.75 -6.38 17.49
C ALA A 283 3.92 -6.54 18.78
N VAL A 284 3.40 -5.44 19.32
CA VAL A 284 2.51 -5.47 20.50
C VAL A 284 1.20 -6.20 20.19
N ALA A 285 0.61 -5.98 19.02
CA ALA A 285 -0.60 -6.67 18.60
C ALA A 285 -0.40 -8.20 18.49
N LEU A 286 0.75 -8.65 17.99
CA LEU A 286 1.10 -10.07 17.95
C LEU A 286 1.27 -10.67 19.34
N TYR A 287 1.92 -9.95 20.25
CA TYR A 287 2.08 -10.36 21.63
C TYR A 287 0.72 -10.47 22.36
N HIS A 288 -0.18 -9.49 22.17
CA HIS A 288 -1.53 -9.55 22.76
C HIS A 288 -2.36 -10.70 22.21
N LYS A 289 -2.13 -11.08 20.95
CA LYS A 289 -2.80 -12.24 20.33
C LYS A 289 -2.29 -13.55 20.91
N ASP A 290 -0.98 -13.67 21.06
CA ASP A 290 -0.32 -14.83 21.65
C ASP A 290 1.09 -14.44 22.13
N ALA A 291 1.32 -14.62 23.44
CA ALA A 291 2.56 -14.26 24.10
C ALA A 291 3.78 -15.02 23.58
N SER A 292 3.59 -16.22 23.02
CA SER A 292 4.68 -17.03 22.45
C SER A 292 5.41 -16.33 21.29
N ASN A 293 4.75 -15.35 20.65
CA ASN A 293 5.33 -14.57 19.55
C ASN A 293 6.43 -13.62 20.00
N VAL A 294 6.60 -13.36 21.30
CA VAL A 294 7.61 -12.41 21.80
C VAL A 294 9.03 -12.81 21.40
N ALA A 295 9.30 -14.12 21.27
CA ALA A 295 10.58 -14.62 20.79
C ALA A 295 10.83 -14.30 19.32
N ARG A 296 9.80 -14.46 18.47
CA ARG A 296 9.89 -14.09 17.06
C ARG A 296 10.11 -12.60 16.88
N VAL A 297 9.38 -11.80 17.66
CA VAL A 297 9.50 -10.35 17.66
C VAL A 297 10.92 -9.92 18.07
N LEU A 298 11.52 -10.57 19.08
CA LEU A 298 12.90 -10.30 19.47
C LEU A 298 13.90 -10.61 18.34
N ASP A 299 13.66 -11.67 17.58
CA ASP A 299 14.55 -12.09 16.48
C ASP A 299 14.46 -11.18 15.25
N GLU A 300 13.26 -10.69 14.93
CA GLU A 300 13.03 -9.84 13.75
C GLU A 300 13.33 -8.34 13.99
N LEU A 301 13.16 -7.85 15.22
CA LEU A 301 13.32 -6.42 15.52
C LEU A 301 14.76 -6.03 15.83
N LYS A 302 15.27 -5.04 15.08
CA LYS A 302 16.55 -4.38 15.37
C LYS A 302 16.35 -3.23 16.36
N GLY A 303 17.35 -3.01 17.23
CA GLY A 303 17.35 -1.90 18.16
C GLY A 303 16.52 -2.15 19.41
N LEU A 304 16.84 -3.22 20.15
CA LEU A 304 16.16 -3.65 21.38
C LEU A 304 15.86 -2.49 22.35
N ALA A 305 16.84 -1.63 22.64
CA ALA A 305 16.64 -0.49 23.55
C ALA A 305 15.49 0.42 23.11
N VAL A 306 15.42 0.74 21.81
CA VAL A 306 14.38 1.58 21.23
C VAL A 306 13.01 0.91 21.35
N VAL A 307 12.94 -0.40 21.10
CA VAL A 307 11.71 -1.18 21.25
C VAL A 307 11.23 -1.15 22.70
N LEU A 308 12.13 -1.41 23.65
CA LEU A 308 11.81 -1.44 25.08
C LEU A 308 11.33 -0.10 25.63
N ASP A 309 11.89 1.00 25.14
CA ASP A 309 11.50 2.34 25.59
C ASP A 309 10.16 2.81 25.01
N ALA A 310 9.83 2.39 23.78
CA ALA A 310 8.66 2.86 23.03
C ALA A 310 7.42 1.96 23.14
N THR A 311 7.47 0.86 23.90
CA THR A 311 6.38 -0.12 23.98
C THR A 311 5.75 -0.21 25.38
N PRO A 312 4.50 -0.71 25.50
CA PRO A 312 3.80 -0.80 26.77
C PRO A 312 4.48 -1.73 27.79
N PRO A 313 4.35 -1.48 29.10
CA PRO A 313 5.06 -2.22 30.14
C PRO A 313 4.93 -3.76 30.08
N PRO A 314 3.72 -4.35 29.90
CA PRO A 314 3.60 -5.82 29.88
C PRO A 314 4.44 -6.47 28.78
N PHE A 315 4.46 -5.85 27.59
CA PHE A 315 5.24 -6.32 26.46
C PHE A 315 6.74 -6.08 26.66
N CYS A 316 7.14 -4.86 27.07
CA CYS A 316 8.56 -4.53 27.18
C CYS A 316 9.25 -5.31 28.32
N ILE A 317 8.56 -5.60 29.42
CA ILE A 317 9.10 -6.39 30.54
C ILE A 317 9.36 -7.84 30.10
N GLU A 318 8.44 -8.44 29.38
CA GLU A 318 8.62 -9.80 28.87
C GLU A 318 9.70 -9.90 27.79
N LEU A 319 9.71 -8.93 26.88
CA LEU A 319 10.76 -8.83 25.87
C LEU A 319 12.13 -8.63 26.52
N ALA A 320 12.24 -7.82 27.56
CA ALA A 320 13.47 -7.61 28.32
C ALA A 320 13.91 -8.88 29.05
N ALA A 321 12.98 -9.62 29.67
CA ALA A 321 13.27 -10.89 30.33
C ALA A 321 13.79 -11.94 29.32
N LEU A 322 13.16 -12.04 28.15
CA LEU A 322 13.61 -12.93 27.09
C LEU A 322 14.98 -12.51 26.53
N ALA A 323 15.19 -11.21 26.30
CA ALA A 323 16.46 -10.68 25.85
C ALA A 323 17.60 -10.96 26.84
N ALA A 324 17.31 -10.88 28.15
CA ALA A 324 18.26 -11.22 29.19
C ALA A 324 18.63 -12.71 29.20
N ARG A 325 17.65 -13.60 28.98
CA ARG A 325 17.90 -15.06 28.83
C ARG A 325 18.79 -15.38 27.64
N ARG A 326 18.77 -14.55 26.60
CA ARG A 326 19.63 -14.67 25.40
C ARG A 326 20.88 -13.80 25.47
N GLU A 327 21.20 -13.25 26.64
CA GLU A 327 22.39 -12.42 26.90
C GLU A 327 22.47 -11.11 26.09
N TYR A 328 21.35 -10.63 25.53
CA TYR A 328 21.30 -9.36 24.81
C TYR A 328 21.15 -8.13 25.73
N LEU A 329 20.72 -8.34 26.98
CA LEU A 329 20.40 -7.28 27.94
C LEU A 329 20.80 -7.69 29.36
N ASN A 330 21.37 -6.76 30.13
CA ASN A 330 21.48 -6.92 31.58
C ASN A 330 20.16 -6.46 32.23
N LEU A 331 19.35 -7.42 32.69
CA LEU A 331 18.01 -7.15 33.22
C LEU A 331 18.03 -6.30 34.49
N GLU A 332 18.97 -6.55 35.41
CA GLU A 332 19.08 -5.82 36.68
C GLU A 332 19.37 -4.34 36.45
N LYS A 333 20.38 -4.07 35.61
CA LYS A 333 20.72 -2.70 35.23
C LYS A 333 19.54 -2.02 34.52
N TRP A 334 18.95 -2.69 33.54
CA TRP A 334 17.83 -2.13 32.78
C TRP A 334 16.61 -1.82 33.66
N LEU A 335 16.22 -2.73 34.57
CA LEU A 335 15.12 -2.47 35.51
C LEU A 335 15.42 -1.30 36.44
N SER A 336 16.65 -1.21 36.97
CA SER A 336 17.07 -0.08 37.81
C SER A 336 16.98 1.26 37.07
N ASP A 337 17.45 1.28 35.81
CA ASP A 337 17.37 2.46 34.95
C ASP A 337 15.89 2.85 34.67
N GLN A 338 15.02 1.88 34.36
CA GLN A 338 13.60 2.12 34.08
C GLN A 338 12.82 2.55 35.33
N PHE A 339 13.14 2.00 36.52
CA PHE A 339 12.56 2.44 37.80
C PHE A 339 12.97 3.86 38.15
N THR A 340 14.20 4.24 37.85
CA THR A 340 14.69 5.60 38.06
C THR A 340 14.03 6.57 37.07
N ALA A 341 13.91 6.18 35.80
CA ALA A 341 13.38 7.04 34.74
C ALA A 341 11.85 7.19 34.75
N LYS A 342 11.10 6.10 34.95
CA LYS A 342 9.63 6.06 34.88
C LYS A 342 8.96 6.08 36.26
N GLY A 343 9.69 5.78 37.33
CA GLY A 343 9.21 5.87 38.71
C GLY A 343 8.17 4.81 39.09
N SER A 344 7.30 5.20 40.02
CA SER A 344 6.34 4.32 40.68
C SER A 344 5.29 3.69 39.76
N SER A 345 4.94 4.35 38.65
CA SER A 345 3.98 3.82 37.67
C SER A 345 4.50 2.56 36.97
N PHE A 346 5.78 2.54 36.60
CA PHE A 346 6.41 1.37 35.99
C PHE A 346 6.60 0.25 37.01
N MET A 347 7.00 0.57 38.25
CA MET A 347 7.09 -0.43 39.33
C MET A 347 5.76 -1.15 39.56
N GLN A 348 4.65 -0.39 39.64
CA GLN A 348 3.31 -0.98 39.78
C GLN A 348 2.95 -1.87 38.59
N ALA A 349 3.28 -1.44 37.37
CA ALA A 349 3.06 -2.24 36.17
C ALA A 349 3.90 -3.53 36.17
N THR A 350 5.13 -3.51 36.69
CA THR A 350 5.96 -4.70 36.85
C THR A 350 5.37 -5.67 37.86
N VAL A 351 4.91 -5.19 39.02
CA VAL A 351 4.24 -6.04 40.01
C VAL A 351 2.95 -6.65 39.44
N ALA A 352 2.14 -5.86 38.73
CA ALA A 352 0.93 -6.34 38.09
C ALA A 352 1.22 -7.39 37.00
N PHE A 353 2.28 -7.19 36.22
CA PHE A 353 2.75 -8.17 35.25
C PHE A 353 3.14 -9.50 35.92
N LEU A 354 3.94 -9.45 36.99
CA LEU A 354 4.36 -10.65 37.73
C LEU A 354 3.17 -11.38 38.35
N ASP A 355 2.23 -10.68 38.99
CA ASP A 355 1.01 -11.28 39.55
C ASP A 355 0.17 -11.95 38.45
N SER A 356 0.03 -11.31 37.28
CA SER A 356 -0.70 -11.91 36.15
C SER A 356 -0.04 -13.20 35.64
N ARG A 357 1.30 -13.26 35.61
CA ARG A 357 2.08 -14.42 35.18
C ARG A 357 1.97 -15.58 36.17
N LEU A 358 2.12 -15.28 37.46
CA LEU A 358 1.97 -16.28 38.52
C LEU A 358 0.57 -16.93 38.51
N ARG A 359 -0.48 -16.14 38.30
CA ARG A 359 -1.86 -16.67 38.19
C ARG A 359 -2.09 -17.50 36.93
N ALA A 360 -1.46 -17.14 35.82
CA ALA A 360 -1.53 -17.92 34.59
C ALA A 360 -0.86 -19.30 34.73
N GLU A 361 0.18 -19.41 35.56
CA GLU A 361 0.92 -20.65 35.84
C GLU A 361 0.28 -21.51 36.95
N GLN A 362 -0.55 -20.95 37.83
CA GLN A 362 -1.22 -21.67 38.93
C GLN A 362 -1.94 -22.98 38.52
N PRO A 363 -2.73 -23.06 37.42
CA PRO A 363 -3.33 -24.32 37.01
C PRO A 363 -2.32 -25.37 36.51
N ALA A 364 -1.15 -24.94 35.99
CA ALA A 364 -0.06 -25.86 35.60
C ALA A 364 0.70 -26.40 36.82
N LEU A 365 0.85 -25.58 37.87
CA LEU A 365 1.44 -25.98 39.15
C LEU A 365 0.53 -26.93 39.96
N GLN A 366 -0.80 -26.84 39.81
CA GLN A 366 -1.76 -27.73 40.50
C GLN A 366 -1.92 -29.10 39.84
N HIS A 367 -1.59 -29.25 38.56
CA HIS A 367 -1.67 -30.51 37.81
C HIS A 367 -0.42 -30.73 36.93
N PRO A 368 0.73 -31.10 37.53
CA PRO A 368 2.00 -31.28 36.80
C PRO A 368 1.93 -32.32 35.67
N GLN A 369 1.03 -33.30 35.76
CA GLN A 369 0.82 -34.34 34.73
C GLN A 369 0.15 -33.81 33.44
N LEU A 370 -0.58 -32.70 33.49
CA LEU A 370 -1.18 -32.06 32.31
C LEU A 370 -0.22 -31.08 31.62
N ALA A 371 0.70 -30.47 32.38
CA ALA A 371 1.72 -29.57 31.86
C ALA A 371 2.75 -30.29 30.97
N ALA A 372 3.12 -31.53 31.31
CA ALA A 372 4.06 -32.33 30.51
C ALA A 372 3.52 -32.74 29.11
N ALA A 373 2.20 -32.69 28.90
CA ALA A 373 1.56 -33.02 27.62
C ALA A 373 1.47 -31.83 26.64
N VAL A 374 1.61 -30.60 27.14
CA VAL A 374 1.56 -29.37 26.35
C VAL A 374 2.97 -28.78 26.38
N GLY A 375 3.76 -29.08 25.36
CA GLY A 375 5.21 -28.86 25.32
C GLY A 375 5.64 -27.39 25.39
N ASP A 376 5.58 -26.81 26.57
CA ASP A 376 6.16 -25.51 26.89
C ASP A 376 7.18 -25.70 28.02
N SER A 377 8.46 -25.79 27.64
CA SER A 377 9.59 -25.84 28.56
C SER A 377 9.86 -24.43 29.11
N SER A 378 8.95 -23.94 29.95
CA SER A 378 9.21 -22.80 30.82
C SER A 378 9.65 -23.32 32.19
N SER A 379 10.84 -22.86 32.57
CA SER A 379 11.69 -23.38 33.63
C SER A 379 11.22 -22.97 35.03
N LEU A 380 10.14 -23.56 35.50
CA LEU A 380 9.93 -23.90 36.90
C LEU A 380 9.61 -25.38 36.91
N GLU A 381 10.64 -26.22 37.00
CA GLU A 381 10.44 -27.66 37.21
C GLU A 381 9.62 -27.80 38.50
N ALA A 382 8.35 -28.21 38.36
CA ALA A 382 7.63 -28.77 39.50
C ALA A 382 8.50 -29.90 40.05
N PHE A 383 8.59 -30.00 41.38
CA PHE A 383 9.36 -31.07 41.99
C PHE A 383 8.87 -32.41 41.45
N ALA A 384 9.79 -33.33 41.19
CA ALA A 384 9.41 -34.65 40.71
C ALA A 384 8.44 -35.29 41.74
N PRO A 385 7.41 -36.03 41.28
CA PRO A 385 6.31 -36.46 42.16
C PRO A 385 6.78 -37.37 43.31
N ASP A 386 7.90 -38.06 43.14
CA ASP A 386 8.61 -38.81 44.17
C ASP A 386 9.20 -37.90 45.27
N ILE A 387 9.75 -36.74 44.90
CA ILE A 387 10.25 -35.73 45.86
C ILE A 387 9.08 -35.10 46.63
N GLU A 388 7.96 -34.81 45.96
CA GLU A 388 6.77 -34.27 46.63
C GLU A 388 6.13 -35.29 47.58
N GLU A 389 6.06 -36.55 47.18
CA GLU A 389 5.51 -37.63 48.01
C GLU A 389 6.40 -37.91 49.23
N GLU A 390 7.73 -37.91 49.05
CA GLU A 390 8.68 -38.06 50.15
C GLU A 390 8.61 -36.86 51.12
N ALA A 391 8.62 -35.62 50.62
CA ALA A 391 8.49 -34.43 51.46
C ALA A 391 7.17 -34.43 52.26
N ASN A 392 6.05 -34.78 51.62
CA ASN A 392 4.75 -34.86 52.29
C ASN A 392 4.72 -35.98 53.34
N ALA A 393 5.34 -37.14 53.08
CA ALA A 393 5.47 -38.20 54.06
C ALA A 393 6.30 -37.77 55.28
N TYR A 394 7.39 -37.03 55.08
CA TYR A 394 8.18 -36.46 56.18
C TYR A 394 7.39 -35.45 57.00
N PHE A 395 6.64 -34.55 56.37
CA PHE A 395 5.76 -33.62 57.10
C PHE A 395 4.68 -34.35 57.90
N GLN A 396 4.05 -35.39 57.34
CA GLN A 396 3.05 -36.19 58.05
C GLN A 396 3.64 -36.89 59.28
N ARG A 397 4.86 -37.42 59.18
CA ARG A 397 5.56 -38.06 60.31
C ARG A 397 5.91 -37.06 61.42
N VAL A 398 6.27 -35.83 61.06
CA VAL A 398 6.48 -34.73 62.02
C VAL A 398 5.15 -34.34 62.70
N TYR A 399 4.06 -34.18 61.94
CA TYR A 399 2.74 -33.89 62.50
C TYR A 399 2.17 -35.02 63.36
N ALA A 400 2.50 -36.28 63.04
CA ALA A 400 2.16 -37.45 63.85
C ALA A 400 3.04 -37.59 65.12
N GLY A 401 4.06 -36.73 65.28
CA GLY A 401 4.97 -36.76 66.42
C GLY A 401 6.01 -37.90 66.36
N GLU A 402 6.15 -38.56 65.22
CA GLU A 402 7.13 -39.64 65.01
C GLU A 402 8.56 -39.12 64.84
N ILE A 403 8.71 -37.83 64.50
CA ILE A 403 9.99 -37.16 64.28
C ILE A 403 9.94 -35.77 64.94
N SER A 404 10.99 -35.41 65.69
CA SER A 404 11.14 -34.08 66.31
C SER A 404 11.43 -33.02 65.24
N VAL A 405 10.91 -31.80 65.43
CA VAL A 405 11.20 -30.64 64.56
C VAL A 405 12.69 -30.29 64.55
N GLU A 406 13.44 -30.66 65.58
CA GLU A 406 14.91 -30.48 65.63
C GLU A 406 15.69 -31.48 64.76
N GLY A 407 15.01 -32.47 64.17
CA GLY A 407 15.57 -33.47 63.26
C GLY A 407 15.32 -33.23 61.77
N LEU A 408 14.71 -32.09 61.43
CA LEU A 408 14.64 -31.51 60.08
C LEU A 408 15.88 -30.64 59.85
#